data_AF-A0A8H3CYH8-F1
#
_entry.id   AF-A0A8H3CYH8-F1
#
_cell.length_a   1.000
_cell.length_b   1.000
_cell.length_c   1.000
_cell.angle_alpha   90.00
_cell.angle_beta   90.00
_cell.angle_gamma   90.00
#
_symmetry.space_group_name_H-M   'P 1'
#
loop_
_entity.id
_entity.type
_entity.pdbx_description
1 polymer ?
#
loop_
_entity_poly.entity_id
_entity_poly.type
_entity_poly.pdbx_seq_one_letter_code
_entity_poly.pdbx_strand_id
1 'polypeptide(L)'
;MVTHVLFESASGYGLFTVKQQEVIGAKTKEVQDSIQDLHKFGKMVELKSFMPFKSAAHALENINDVSEGICNEYLKNMLELNLPKHSKKSPVVLGVSEKNLAGSIVAALSIECDTSEKSLELIRGVRLHAEKLLKGLETGDVSKAQLGLGHSYSRAKVKFNVNRSDNMIIQAIALLDQLDKDVNTNAMRTREWYGWHFPELAKLVPDSLQYAKCARLIGSKENLTENHVPELAAILDDDETRAKNVLDAARTSMGQDIAEIDLINISNFTDRVVELAEYRKSLTGYLTEKMNLVAPSLTSLIGERVGARLISHAGSLTNLSKYPASTVQILGAEKALFRALKTKGNTPKYGLIYHSTFIGRAGTKNKGRISRYLANKCSIASRIDCFSDVPTAKFGDALRAQVEERLKFFETGEAPTKNSEAMRKVLESIGMDEDDEDDEDEEMSPVEGVSAVPDVMVNPPKKEKKKRKAEEVIELDESEEPPAKVKKSKEEKKKDKEERKKDKKEKKRKEVEEVEEVPVEIEEPPVKVKKSKDKDPEAKLKKKKSKSKLVEAE
;
A
#
# COMPACT_ATOMS: atom_id res chain seq x y z
N MET A 1 -35.70 -13.75 38.76
CA MET A 1 -35.55 -14.49 37.48
C MET A 1 -35.48 -13.43 36.39
N VAL A 2 -34.65 -13.64 35.36
CA VAL A 2 -34.58 -12.70 34.23
C VAL A 2 -35.92 -12.73 33.50
N THR A 3 -36.54 -11.57 33.25
CA THR A 3 -37.88 -11.50 32.64
C THR A 3 -37.80 -11.23 31.14
N HIS A 4 -36.87 -10.37 30.75
CA HIS A 4 -36.61 -9.98 29.37
C HIS A 4 -35.10 -9.96 29.15
N VAL A 5 -34.65 -10.13 27.92
CA VAL A 5 -33.24 -10.04 27.53
C VAL A 5 -33.10 -9.05 26.38
N LEU A 6 -32.20 -8.08 26.54
CA LEU A 6 -31.78 -7.19 25.46
C LEU A 6 -30.71 -7.90 24.62
N PHE A 7 -30.88 -7.87 23.30
CA PHE A 7 -29.90 -8.36 22.34
C PHE A 7 -29.55 -7.26 21.35
N GLU A 8 -28.27 -6.96 21.26
CA GLU A 8 -27.72 -5.89 20.44
C GLU A 8 -27.08 -6.51 19.18
N SER A 9 -27.47 -6.03 18.00
CA SER A 9 -27.02 -6.55 16.71
C SER A 9 -26.73 -5.42 15.73
N ALA A 10 -25.87 -5.66 14.74
CA ALA A 10 -25.56 -4.69 13.69
C ALA A 10 -26.80 -4.27 12.86
N SER A 11 -27.85 -5.09 12.86
CA SER A 11 -29.13 -4.80 12.21
C SER A 11 -30.09 -3.95 13.07
N GLY A 12 -29.90 -3.87 14.39
CA GLY A 12 -30.81 -3.22 15.33
C GLY A 12 -30.89 -3.91 16.69
N TYR A 13 -31.81 -3.44 17.54
CA TYR A 13 -32.05 -4.00 18.88
C TYR A 13 -33.19 -5.02 18.88
N GLY A 14 -32.96 -6.19 19.46
CA GLY A 14 -33.98 -7.20 19.73
C GLY A 14 -34.28 -7.28 21.23
N LEU A 15 -35.57 -7.27 21.59
CA LEU A 15 -36.04 -7.55 22.94
C LEU A 15 -36.74 -8.91 22.98
N PHE A 16 -36.24 -9.78 23.84
CA PHE A 16 -36.75 -11.13 24.03
C PHE A 16 -37.42 -11.27 25.40
N THR A 17 -38.47 -12.08 25.48
CA THR A 17 -39.11 -12.49 26.75
C THR A 17 -38.59 -13.85 27.15
N VAL A 18 -38.23 -14.02 28.42
CA VAL A 18 -37.77 -15.31 28.98
C VAL A 18 -38.98 -16.04 29.56
N LYS A 19 -39.29 -17.22 29.02
CA LYS A 19 -40.37 -18.10 29.49
C LYS A 19 -39.89 -19.10 30.53
N GLN A 20 -38.69 -19.64 30.33
CA GLN A 20 -38.09 -20.68 31.19
C GLN A 20 -36.58 -20.45 31.26
N GLN A 21 -36.01 -20.56 32.46
CA GLN A 21 -34.58 -20.41 32.72
C GLN A 21 -34.19 -21.37 33.85
N GLU A 22 -33.30 -22.33 33.57
CA GLU A 22 -32.78 -23.23 34.60
C GLU A 22 -31.54 -22.62 35.27
N VAL A 23 -31.61 -22.42 36.58
CA VAL A 23 -30.60 -21.64 37.33
C VAL A 23 -29.64 -22.52 38.14
N ILE A 24 -30.09 -23.72 38.54
CA ILE A 24 -29.31 -24.64 39.38
C ILE A 24 -28.51 -25.60 38.49
N GLY A 25 -29.16 -26.23 37.51
CA GLY A 25 -28.52 -27.11 36.53
C GLY A 25 -27.81 -26.40 35.36
N ALA A 26 -27.62 -25.08 35.39
CA ALA A 26 -27.07 -24.30 34.27
C ALA A 26 -25.76 -24.85 33.70
N LYS A 27 -24.85 -25.32 34.57
CA LYS A 27 -23.54 -25.88 34.19
C LYS A 27 -23.57 -27.40 33.91
N THR A 28 -24.75 -28.02 33.88
CA THR A 28 -24.91 -29.41 33.41
C THR A 28 -24.82 -29.48 31.88
N LYS A 29 -24.34 -30.62 31.36
CA LYS A 29 -24.22 -30.82 29.92
C LYS A 29 -25.59 -30.76 29.21
N GLU A 30 -26.61 -31.33 29.81
CA GLU A 30 -27.97 -31.41 29.25
C GLU A 30 -28.57 -30.01 29.01
N VAL A 31 -28.37 -29.07 29.94
CA VAL A 31 -28.80 -27.67 29.76
C VAL A 31 -27.98 -26.97 28.68
N GLN A 32 -26.65 -27.14 28.64
CA GLN A 32 -25.81 -26.53 27.59
C GLN A 32 -26.12 -27.09 26.18
N ASP A 33 -26.41 -28.39 26.06
CA ASP A 33 -26.87 -29.02 24.82
C ASP A 33 -28.28 -28.55 24.43
N SER A 34 -29.12 -28.15 25.40
CA SER A 34 -30.44 -27.56 25.15
C SER A 34 -30.41 -26.12 24.62
N ILE A 35 -29.33 -25.36 24.91
CA ILE A 35 -29.12 -24.02 24.35
C ILE A 35 -28.61 -24.11 22.89
N GLN A 36 -27.86 -25.16 22.56
CA GLN A 36 -27.41 -25.43 21.18
C GLN A 36 -28.55 -25.86 20.25
N ASP A 37 -29.59 -26.51 20.78
CA ASP A 37 -30.77 -26.95 20.03
C ASP A 37 -31.83 -25.84 19.92
N LEU A 38 -32.03 -25.32 18.71
CA LEU A 38 -33.04 -24.30 18.38
C LEU A 38 -34.46 -24.66 18.86
N HIS A 39 -34.87 -25.93 18.78
CA HIS A 39 -36.22 -26.37 19.17
C HIS A 39 -36.43 -26.44 20.68
N LYS A 40 -35.34 -26.50 21.47
CA LYS A 40 -35.37 -26.38 22.93
C LYS A 40 -35.21 -24.91 23.34
N PHE A 41 -34.22 -24.22 22.80
CA PHE A 41 -33.97 -22.81 23.11
C PHE A 41 -35.15 -21.88 22.75
N GLY A 42 -35.82 -22.12 21.61
CA GLY A 42 -37.03 -21.38 21.21
C GLY A 42 -38.27 -21.60 22.09
N LYS A 43 -38.20 -22.51 23.08
CA LYS A 43 -39.21 -22.64 24.15
C LYS A 43 -38.84 -21.83 25.40
N MET A 44 -37.54 -21.64 25.63
CA MET A 44 -37.00 -20.83 26.73
C MET A 44 -37.17 -19.33 26.46
N VAL A 45 -36.98 -18.91 25.20
CA VAL A 45 -36.88 -17.49 24.80
C VAL A 45 -37.76 -17.20 23.59
N GLU A 46 -38.56 -16.13 23.67
CA GLU A 46 -39.45 -15.68 22.58
C GLU A 46 -39.16 -14.22 22.20
N LEU A 47 -39.05 -13.93 20.89
CA LEU A 47 -38.90 -12.55 20.40
C LEU A 47 -40.17 -11.75 20.71
N LYS A 48 -40.04 -10.70 21.53
CA LYS A 48 -41.12 -9.77 21.86
C LYS A 48 -41.22 -8.64 20.84
N SER A 49 -40.07 -8.08 20.48
CA SER A 49 -39.96 -6.92 19.59
C SER A 49 -38.58 -6.89 18.94
N PHE A 50 -38.51 -6.48 17.68
CA PHE A 50 -37.26 -6.20 16.99
C PHE A 50 -37.37 -4.83 16.33
N MET A 51 -36.38 -3.98 16.58
CA MET A 51 -36.35 -2.60 16.11
C MET A 51 -35.07 -2.37 15.30
N PRO A 52 -35.15 -2.46 13.94
CA PRO A 52 -33.99 -2.30 13.08
C PRO A 52 -33.46 -0.85 13.12
N PHE A 53 -32.18 -0.66 12.77
CA PHE A 53 -31.62 0.69 12.60
C PHE A 53 -32.10 1.34 11.29
N LYS A 54 -32.39 2.65 11.34
CA LYS A 54 -32.94 3.42 10.21
C LYS A 54 -31.93 3.62 9.07
N SER A 55 -30.64 3.65 9.38
CA SER A 55 -29.55 3.87 8.41
C SER A 55 -28.21 3.38 8.97
N ALA A 56 -27.21 3.23 8.10
CA ALA A 56 -25.85 2.87 8.52
C ALA A 56 -25.19 3.93 9.43
N ALA A 57 -25.53 5.21 9.27
CA ALA A 57 -25.06 6.28 10.14
C ALA A 57 -25.68 6.18 11.55
N HIS A 58 -26.98 5.90 11.63
CA HIS A 58 -27.69 5.67 12.89
C HIS A 58 -27.19 4.39 13.59
N ALA A 59 -26.83 3.35 12.84
CA ALA A 59 -26.18 2.16 13.39
C ALA A 59 -24.77 2.46 13.93
N LEU A 60 -24.00 3.32 13.24
CA LEU A 60 -22.66 3.76 13.66
C LEU A 60 -22.70 4.62 14.95
N GLU A 61 -23.68 5.50 15.06
CA GLU A 61 -23.98 6.26 16.27
C GLU A 61 -24.29 5.32 17.45
N ASN A 62 -25.25 4.40 17.26
CA ASN A 62 -25.69 3.50 18.32
C ASN A 62 -24.61 2.50 18.77
N ILE A 63 -23.70 2.05 17.90
CA ILE A 63 -22.57 1.20 18.32
C ILE A 63 -21.46 1.98 19.05
N ASN A 64 -21.26 3.27 18.74
CA ASN A 64 -20.35 4.11 19.53
C ASN A 64 -20.89 4.28 20.96
N ASP A 65 -22.17 4.67 21.09
CA ASP A 65 -22.82 4.86 22.39
C ASP A 65 -22.80 3.57 23.22
N VAL A 66 -23.18 2.43 22.64
CA VAL A 66 -23.13 1.12 23.31
C VAL A 66 -21.70 0.75 23.72
N SER A 67 -20.71 1.00 22.87
CA SER A 67 -19.29 0.74 23.20
C SER A 67 -18.74 1.66 24.30
N GLU A 68 -19.38 2.81 24.56
CA GLU A 68 -19.05 3.75 25.63
C GLU A 68 -19.99 3.59 26.84
N GLY A 69 -20.95 2.66 26.78
CA GLY A 69 -21.91 2.36 27.84
C GLY A 69 -23.06 3.36 27.96
N ILE A 70 -23.24 4.23 26.98
CA ILE A 70 -24.25 5.30 26.95
C ILE A 70 -25.58 4.75 26.43
N CYS A 71 -26.68 5.08 27.10
CA CYS A 71 -28.02 4.67 26.66
C CYS A 71 -28.58 5.67 25.62
N ASN A 72 -28.39 5.38 24.33
CA ASN A 72 -28.93 6.15 23.20
C ASN A 72 -30.48 6.30 23.31
N GLU A 73 -31.03 7.41 22.85
CA GLU A 73 -32.48 7.66 22.88
C GLU A 73 -33.29 6.60 22.13
N TYR A 74 -32.76 6.02 21.05
CA TYR A 74 -33.43 4.95 20.31
C TYR A 74 -33.62 3.71 21.18
N LEU A 75 -32.61 3.35 21.99
CA LEU A 75 -32.71 2.26 22.96
C LEU A 75 -33.71 2.58 24.08
N LYS A 76 -33.71 3.81 24.62
CA LYS A 76 -34.70 4.25 25.62
C LYS A 76 -36.13 4.09 25.10
N ASN A 77 -36.43 4.65 23.92
CA ASN A 77 -37.74 4.56 23.28
C ASN A 77 -38.20 3.10 23.07
N MET A 78 -37.28 2.19 22.71
CA MET A 78 -37.59 0.77 22.56
C MET A 78 -37.97 0.12 23.90
N LEU A 79 -37.18 0.37 24.94
CA LEU A 79 -37.42 -0.19 26.27
C LEU A 79 -38.72 0.34 26.88
N GLU A 80 -39.01 1.64 26.76
CA GLU A 80 -40.27 2.25 27.22
C GLU A 80 -41.51 1.72 26.49
N LEU A 81 -41.42 1.53 25.16
CA LEU A 81 -42.54 1.01 24.36
C LEU A 81 -42.85 -0.46 24.66
N ASN A 82 -41.83 -1.26 24.97
CA ASN A 82 -41.94 -2.72 25.02
C ASN A 82 -41.89 -3.32 26.44
N LEU A 83 -41.48 -2.59 27.48
CA LEU A 83 -41.49 -3.07 28.87
C LEU A 83 -42.66 -2.46 29.67
N PRO A 84 -43.38 -3.26 30.47
CA PRO A 84 -44.45 -2.74 31.31
C PRO A 84 -43.88 -1.87 32.43
N LYS A 85 -44.57 -0.77 32.79
CA LYS A 85 -44.14 0.15 33.85
C LYS A 85 -43.87 -0.61 35.15
N HIS A 86 -42.67 -0.42 35.71
CA HIS A 86 -42.19 -1.18 36.86
C HIS A 86 -43.14 -1.04 38.06
N SER A 87 -43.54 -2.17 38.66
CA SER A 87 -44.44 -2.21 39.82
C SER A 87 -43.93 -3.20 40.85
N LYS A 88 -44.12 -2.90 42.15
CA LYS A 88 -43.74 -3.80 43.25
C LYS A 88 -44.48 -5.15 43.22
N LYS A 89 -45.54 -5.29 42.41
CA LYS A 89 -46.27 -6.55 42.18
C LYS A 89 -45.74 -7.37 40.98
N SER A 90 -44.87 -6.79 40.16
CA SER A 90 -44.33 -7.41 38.94
C SER A 90 -42.95 -6.79 38.60
N PRO A 91 -41.87 -7.21 39.28
CA PRO A 91 -40.53 -6.68 39.00
C PRO A 91 -40.09 -7.08 37.59
N VAL A 92 -39.58 -6.12 36.83
CA VAL A 92 -39.09 -6.31 35.47
C VAL A 92 -37.57 -6.35 35.51
N VAL A 93 -37.00 -7.56 35.52
CA VAL A 93 -35.55 -7.77 35.42
C VAL A 93 -35.15 -7.92 33.95
N LEU A 94 -34.27 -7.04 33.47
CA LEU A 94 -33.74 -7.03 32.11
C LEU A 94 -32.31 -7.60 32.07
N GLY A 95 -32.09 -8.68 31.33
CA GLY A 95 -30.76 -9.21 31.05
C GLY A 95 -30.03 -8.34 30.04
N VAL A 96 -28.84 -7.86 30.40
CA VAL A 96 -27.98 -6.98 29.57
C VAL A 96 -26.57 -7.56 29.49
N SER A 97 -25.90 -7.43 28.35
CA SER A 97 -24.52 -7.91 28.13
C SER A 97 -23.49 -7.12 28.93
N GLU A 98 -23.55 -5.79 28.85
CA GLU A 98 -22.53 -4.89 29.39
C GLU A 98 -22.95 -4.22 30.70
N LYS A 99 -22.02 -4.17 31.65
CA LYS A 99 -22.24 -3.59 32.99
C LYS A 99 -22.42 -2.08 32.96
N ASN A 100 -21.66 -1.39 32.13
CA ASN A 100 -21.72 0.06 32.02
C ASN A 100 -23.07 0.50 31.41
N LEU A 101 -23.47 -0.19 30.32
CA LEU A 101 -24.78 0.02 29.69
C LEU A 101 -25.93 -0.33 30.65
N ALA A 102 -25.83 -1.43 31.42
CA ALA A 102 -26.81 -1.76 32.44
C ALA A 102 -26.96 -0.62 33.48
N GLY A 103 -25.85 -0.06 33.97
CA GLY A 103 -25.87 1.12 34.85
C GLY A 103 -26.59 2.32 34.25
N SER A 104 -26.30 2.64 32.98
CA SER A 104 -26.98 3.71 32.23
C SER A 104 -28.47 3.45 32.01
N ILE A 105 -28.89 2.19 31.80
CA ILE A 105 -30.31 1.82 31.67
C ILE A 105 -31.03 1.93 33.03
N VAL A 106 -30.42 1.48 34.13
CA VAL A 106 -30.95 1.65 35.48
C VAL A 106 -31.14 3.14 35.79
N ALA A 107 -30.14 3.96 35.50
CA ALA A 107 -30.18 5.41 35.74
C ALA A 107 -31.24 6.13 34.87
N ALA A 108 -31.42 5.72 33.61
CA ALA A 108 -32.36 6.37 32.69
C ALA A 108 -33.83 5.93 32.91
N LEU A 109 -34.08 4.64 33.19
CA LEU A 109 -35.43 4.06 33.16
C LEU A 109 -35.90 3.47 34.50
N SER A 110 -35.04 3.41 35.52
CA SER A 110 -35.35 2.76 36.83
C SER A 110 -35.80 1.28 36.70
N ILE A 111 -35.23 0.56 35.73
CA ILE A 111 -35.46 -0.88 35.49
C ILE A 111 -34.31 -1.68 36.11
N GLU A 112 -34.62 -2.78 36.80
CA GLU A 112 -33.59 -3.66 37.37
C GLU A 112 -32.86 -4.42 36.25
N CYS A 113 -31.55 -4.22 36.10
CA CYS A 113 -30.75 -4.89 35.08
C CYS A 113 -29.86 -5.99 35.69
N ASP A 114 -29.89 -7.19 35.11
CA ASP A 114 -29.02 -8.31 35.49
C ASP A 114 -27.95 -8.57 34.42
N THR A 115 -26.69 -8.62 34.86
CA THR A 115 -25.53 -8.99 34.03
C THR A 115 -24.83 -10.26 34.56
N SER A 116 -25.55 -11.11 35.30
CA SER A 116 -25.01 -12.38 35.81
C SER A 116 -24.75 -13.40 34.70
N GLU A 117 -23.98 -14.45 35.00
CA GLU A 117 -23.75 -15.60 34.09
C GLU A 117 -25.06 -16.10 33.44
N LYS A 118 -26.16 -16.08 34.20
CA LYS A 118 -27.50 -16.56 33.81
C LYS A 118 -28.13 -15.72 32.70
N SER A 119 -27.89 -14.40 32.70
CA SER A 119 -28.28 -13.50 31.63
C SER A 119 -27.38 -13.66 30.42
N LEU A 120 -26.07 -13.80 30.64
CA LEU A 120 -25.07 -13.97 29.58
C LEU A 120 -25.25 -15.28 28.80
N GLU A 121 -25.66 -16.38 29.44
CA GLU A 121 -25.99 -17.65 28.77
C GLU A 121 -27.22 -17.53 27.85
N LEU A 122 -28.26 -16.80 28.28
CA LEU A 122 -29.41 -16.51 27.42
C LEU A 122 -29.02 -15.62 26.23
N ILE A 123 -28.22 -14.57 26.46
CA ILE A 123 -27.68 -13.71 25.39
C ILE A 123 -26.81 -14.52 24.41
N ARG A 124 -26.01 -15.48 24.90
CA ARG A 124 -25.20 -16.40 24.08
C ARG A 124 -26.08 -17.31 23.22
N GLY A 125 -27.16 -17.87 23.78
CA GLY A 125 -28.14 -18.65 23.02
C GLY A 125 -28.88 -17.84 21.95
N VAL A 126 -29.31 -16.62 22.28
CA VAL A 126 -29.89 -15.68 21.31
C VAL A 126 -28.89 -15.35 20.21
N ARG A 127 -27.62 -15.10 20.55
CA ARG A 127 -26.55 -14.82 19.58
C ARG A 127 -26.28 -15.99 18.62
N LEU A 128 -26.30 -17.22 19.12
CA LEU A 128 -26.12 -18.44 18.32
C LEU A 128 -27.25 -18.63 17.29
N HIS A 129 -28.49 -18.33 17.69
CA HIS A 129 -29.70 -18.56 16.87
C HIS A 129 -30.25 -17.27 16.23
N ALA A 130 -29.53 -16.15 16.29
CA ALA A 130 -30.05 -14.81 15.99
C ALA A 130 -30.72 -14.71 14.60
N GLU A 131 -30.08 -15.28 13.59
CA GLU A 131 -30.57 -15.31 12.20
C GLU A 131 -31.92 -16.05 12.03
N LYS A 132 -32.25 -16.96 12.94
CA LYS A 132 -33.51 -17.75 12.93
C LYS A 132 -34.55 -17.24 13.92
N LEU A 133 -34.11 -16.49 14.94
CA LEU A 133 -34.98 -15.90 15.96
C LEU A 133 -35.49 -14.50 15.56
N LEU A 134 -34.71 -13.73 14.79
CA LEU A 134 -35.08 -12.42 14.28
C LEU A 134 -35.97 -12.56 13.03
N LYS A 135 -37.30 -12.55 13.25
CA LYS A 135 -38.29 -12.62 12.17
C LYS A 135 -38.19 -11.38 11.27
N GLY A 136 -38.13 -11.60 9.95
CA GLY A 136 -38.16 -10.51 8.95
C GLY A 136 -36.80 -10.09 8.38
N LEU A 137 -35.74 -10.87 8.59
CA LEU A 137 -34.44 -10.73 7.92
C LEU A 137 -34.19 -11.95 7.02
N GLU A 138 -33.48 -11.79 5.90
CA GLU A 138 -33.03 -12.93 5.10
C GLU A 138 -31.74 -13.53 5.65
N THR A 139 -31.50 -14.81 5.34
CA THR A 139 -30.24 -15.49 5.70
C THR A 139 -29.06 -14.78 5.06
N GLY A 140 -28.06 -14.42 5.87
CA GLY A 140 -26.89 -13.64 5.47
C GLY A 140 -27.03 -12.12 5.58
N ASP A 141 -28.19 -11.54 5.90
CA ASP A 141 -28.30 -10.07 6.06
C ASP A 141 -27.60 -9.56 7.32
N VAL A 142 -27.67 -10.34 8.41
CA VAL A 142 -26.99 -9.99 9.68
C VAL A 142 -25.47 -9.93 9.48
N SER A 143 -24.88 -10.82 8.68
CA SER A 143 -23.43 -10.83 8.42
C SER A 143 -23.00 -9.73 7.45
N LYS A 144 -23.81 -9.40 6.42
CA LYS A 144 -23.61 -8.20 5.59
C LYS A 144 -23.62 -6.93 6.45
N ALA A 145 -24.60 -6.80 7.36
CA ALA A 145 -24.71 -5.66 8.27
C ALA A 145 -23.53 -5.56 9.24
N GLN A 146 -23.09 -6.69 9.82
CA GLN A 146 -21.89 -6.75 10.66
C GLN A 146 -20.63 -6.30 9.93
N LEU A 147 -20.43 -6.71 8.67
CA LEU A 147 -19.28 -6.29 7.86
C LEU A 147 -19.30 -4.79 7.57
N GLY A 148 -20.46 -4.24 7.16
CA GLY A 148 -20.63 -2.82 6.89
C GLY A 148 -20.43 -1.94 8.13
N LEU A 149 -21.01 -2.35 9.27
CA LEU A 149 -20.90 -1.63 10.54
C LEU A 149 -19.49 -1.74 11.13
N GLY A 150 -18.86 -2.92 11.10
CA GLY A 150 -17.50 -3.14 11.58
C GLY A 150 -16.46 -2.32 10.82
N HIS A 151 -16.58 -2.22 9.49
CA HIS A 151 -15.76 -1.31 8.69
C HIS A 151 -15.98 0.16 9.07
N SER A 152 -17.24 0.57 9.29
CA SER A 152 -17.59 1.97 9.60
C SER A 152 -17.09 2.39 10.98
N TYR A 153 -17.31 1.54 12.00
CA TYR A 153 -16.83 1.72 13.36
C TYR A 153 -15.30 1.80 13.41
N SER A 154 -14.61 0.87 12.74
CA SER A 154 -13.14 0.86 12.69
C SER A 154 -12.58 2.11 12.03
N ARG A 155 -13.18 2.59 10.92
CA ARG A 155 -12.75 3.83 10.24
C ARG A 155 -12.96 5.06 11.11
N ALA A 156 -14.07 5.12 11.86
CA ALA A 156 -14.37 6.22 12.79
C ALA A 156 -13.37 6.26 13.95
N LYS A 157 -13.20 5.15 14.69
CA LYS A 157 -12.29 5.07 15.85
C LYS A 157 -10.82 5.26 15.47
N VAL A 158 -10.39 4.83 14.28
CA VAL A 158 -9.01 5.01 13.77
C VAL A 158 -8.81 6.38 13.08
N LYS A 159 -9.84 7.25 13.04
CA LYS A 159 -9.82 8.55 12.32
C LYS A 159 -9.24 8.44 10.90
N PHE A 160 -9.70 7.46 10.11
CA PHE A 160 -9.10 7.14 8.81
C PHE A 160 -9.12 8.34 7.84
N ASN A 161 -7.97 9.01 7.70
CA ASN A 161 -7.85 10.25 6.92
C ASN A 161 -7.92 9.95 5.41
N VAL A 162 -9.08 10.25 4.82
CA VAL A 162 -9.38 10.03 3.39
C VAL A 162 -8.39 10.75 2.46
N ASN A 163 -7.86 11.92 2.88
CA ASN A 163 -6.88 12.67 2.09
C ASN A 163 -5.54 11.95 1.99
N ARG A 164 -5.23 11.01 2.90
CA ARG A 164 -3.97 10.25 2.96
C ARG A 164 -4.02 8.95 2.12
N SER A 165 -4.85 8.92 1.08
CA SER A 165 -5.06 7.77 0.19
C SER A 165 -3.92 7.58 -0.83
N ASP A 166 -2.77 7.11 -0.35
CA ASP A 166 -1.55 6.83 -1.13
C ASP A 166 -1.78 5.90 -2.34
N ASN A 167 -2.76 4.99 -2.29
CA ASN A 167 -3.16 4.14 -3.41
C ASN A 167 -3.45 4.95 -4.70
N MET A 168 -4.04 6.15 -4.62
CA MET A 168 -4.30 6.96 -5.81
C MET A 168 -3.01 7.40 -6.51
N ILE A 169 -1.95 7.68 -5.74
CA ILE A 169 -0.61 8.00 -6.26
C ILE A 169 0.01 6.76 -6.91
N ILE A 170 -0.14 5.58 -6.29
CA ILE A 170 0.38 4.30 -6.80
C ILE A 170 -0.22 3.95 -8.16
N GLN A 171 -1.55 4.08 -8.31
CA GLN A 171 -2.20 3.85 -9.61
C GLN A 171 -1.85 4.93 -10.63
N ALA A 172 -1.80 6.21 -10.23
CA ALA A 172 -1.48 7.31 -11.14
C ALA A 172 -0.07 7.19 -11.74
N ILE A 173 0.96 6.85 -10.97
CA ILE A 173 2.32 6.67 -11.52
C ILE A 173 2.45 5.38 -12.34
N ALA A 174 1.75 4.30 -11.99
CA ALA A 174 1.73 3.08 -12.79
C ALA A 174 1.08 3.31 -14.16
N LEU A 175 -0.03 4.05 -14.19
CA LEU A 175 -0.70 4.48 -15.43
C LEU A 175 0.16 5.46 -16.23
N LEU A 176 0.83 6.42 -15.59
CA LEU A 176 1.71 7.38 -16.25
C LEU A 176 2.92 6.68 -16.89
N ASP A 177 3.58 5.77 -16.17
CA ASP A 177 4.68 4.95 -16.70
C ASP A 177 4.21 3.96 -17.78
N GLN A 178 2.91 3.71 -17.93
CA GLN A 178 2.33 2.92 -19.03
C GLN A 178 1.98 3.79 -20.24
N LEU A 179 1.30 4.93 -20.04
CA LEU A 179 1.07 5.95 -21.06
C LEU A 179 2.38 6.45 -21.69
N ASP A 180 3.46 6.59 -20.91
CA ASP A 180 4.81 6.91 -21.42
C ASP A 180 5.30 5.88 -22.47
N LYS A 181 4.86 4.62 -22.43
CA LYS A 181 5.19 3.60 -23.45
C LYS A 181 4.20 3.59 -24.61
N ASP A 182 2.91 3.73 -24.30
CA ASP A 182 1.85 3.57 -25.28
C ASP A 182 1.77 4.79 -26.22
N VAL A 183 1.95 6.01 -25.70
CA VAL A 183 2.09 7.22 -26.52
C VAL A 183 3.29 7.11 -27.47
N ASN A 184 4.43 6.62 -27.01
CA ASN A 184 5.62 6.43 -27.86
C ASN A 184 5.39 5.34 -28.93
N THR A 185 4.81 4.19 -28.55
CA THR A 185 4.49 3.09 -29.46
C THR A 185 3.48 3.51 -30.53
N ASN A 186 2.43 4.22 -30.13
CA ASN A 186 1.36 4.64 -31.04
C ASN A 186 1.81 5.81 -31.93
N ALA A 187 2.63 6.74 -31.44
CA ALA A 187 3.20 7.80 -32.28
C ALA A 187 4.23 7.25 -33.29
N MET A 188 5.02 6.23 -32.92
CA MET A 188 5.83 5.48 -33.90
C MET A 188 4.96 4.74 -34.91
N ARG A 189 3.85 4.09 -34.49
CA ARG A 189 2.89 3.47 -35.41
C ARG A 189 2.26 4.49 -36.36
N THR A 190 1.99 5.71 -35.89
CA THR A 190 1.45 6.83 -36.67
C THR A 190 2.44 7.27 -37.76
N ARG A 191 3.74 7.34 -37.41
CA ARG A 191 4.82 7.62 -38.38
C ARG A 191 4.93 6.55 -39.46
N GLU A 192 4.93 5.28 -39.08
CA GLU A 192 4.98 4.17 -40.05
C GLU A 192 3.74 4.15 -40.96
N TRP A 193 2.55 4.49 -40.46
CA TRP A 193 1.31 4.44 -41.24
C TRP A 193 1.11 5.65 -42.15
N TYR A 194 1.26 6.88 -41.63
CA TYR A 194 1.14 8.10 -42.43
C TYR A 194 2.37 8.35 -43.32
N GLY A 195 3.53 7.80 -42.96
CA GLY A 195 4.77 7.89 -43.75
C GLY A 195 4.70 7.20 -45.12
N TRP A 196 3.68 6.37 -45.39
CA TRP A 196 3.41 5.87 -46.75
C TRP A 196 2.79 6.97 -47.64
N HIS A 197 2.02 7.89 -47.05
CA HIS A 197 1.41 9.02 -47.76
C HIS A 197 2.36 10.22 -47.89
N PHE A 198 3.11 10.52 -46.82
CA PHE A 198 3.99 11.68 -46.77
C PHE A 198 5.31 11.36 -46.03
N PRO A 199 6.25 10.62 -46.66
CA PRO A 199 7.48 10.15 -46.02
C PRO A 199 8.41 11.29 -45.58
N GLU A 200 8.41 12.42 -46.30
CA GLU A 200 9.29 13.56 -46.03
C GLU A 200 8.98 14.23 -44.67
N LEU A 201 7.72 14.21 -44.22
CA LEU A 201 7.30 14.79 -42.94
C LEU A 201 8.05 14.19 -41.74
N ALA A 202 8.35 12.89 -41.78
CA ALA A 202 9.06 12.21 -40.69
C ALA A 202 10.52 12.66 -40.54
N LYS A 203 11.10 13.26 -41.61
CA LYS A 203 12.44 13.87 -41.60
C LYS A 203 12.41 15.34 -41.16
N LEU A 204 11.31 16.05 -41.42
CA LEU A 204 11.12 17.46 -41.06
C LEU A 204 10.64 17.67 -39.62
N VAL A 205 9.85 16.73 -39.07
CA VAL A 205 9.25 16.83 -37.73
C VAL A 205 9.77 15.71 -36.82
N PRO A 206 10.91 15.92 -36.14
CA PRO A 206 11.60 14.88 -35.37
C PRO A 206 10.92 14.55 -34.02
N ASP A 207 10.06 15.42 -33.47
CA ASP A 207 9.20 15.04 -32.34
C ASP A 207 7.96 14.24 -32.80
N SER A 208 7.62 13.22 -32.02
CA SER A 208 6.54 12.26 -32.34
C SER A 208 5.15 12.82 -32.06
N LEU A 209 5.00 13.79 -31.15
CA LEU A 209 3.71 14.41 -30.82
C LEU A 209 3.39 15.57 -31.77
N GLN A 210 4.39 16.40 -32.10
CA GLN A 210 4.28 17.37 -33.19
C GLN A 210 3.92 16.67 -34.50
N TYR A 211 4.58 15.55 -34.83
CA TYR A 211 4.25 14.76 -36.03
C TYR A 211 2.77 14.32 -36.06
N ALA A 212 2.23 13.80 -34.94
CA ALA A 212 0.83 13.40 -34.88
C ALA A 212 -0.14 14.60 -35.03
N LYS A 213 0.20 15.76 -34.46
CA LYS A 213 -0.58 17.00 -34.61
C LYS A 213 -0.54 17.54 -36.04
N CYS A 214 0.61 17.50 -36.71
CA CYS A 214 0.75 17.88 -38.12
C CYS A 214 -0.03 16.92 -39.04
N ALA A 215 0.10 15.60 -38.83
CA ALA A 215 -0.63 14.61 -39.64
C ALA A 215 -2.15 14.80 -39.56
N ARG A 216 -2.70 15.08 -38.37
CA ARG A 216 -4.11 15.44 -38.20
C ARG A 216 -4.53 16.68 -38.99
N LEU A 217 -3.70 17.73 -38.96
CA LEU A 217 -4.04 19.01 -39.58
C LEU A 217 -3.88 19.00 -41.11
N ILE A 218 -2.90 18.26 -41.64
CA ILE A 218 -2.65 18.13 -43.08
C ILE A 218 -3.73 17.24 -43.73
N GLY A 219 -4.06 16.09 -43.11
CA GLY A 219 -4.93 15.10 -43.75
C GLY A 219 -4.31 14.58 -45.05
N SER A 220 -4.91 14.89 -46.20
CA SER A 220 -4.32 14.60 -47.52
C SER A 220 -3.29 15.66 -47.89
N LYS A 221 -2.13 15.22 -48.43
CA LYS A 221 -1.08 16.12 -48.96
C LYS A 221 -1.60 17.12 -50.00
N GLU A 222 -2.67 16.77 -50.72
CA GLU A 222 -3.28 17.58 -51.78
C GLU A 222 -4.09 18.77 -51.23
N ASN A 223 -4.62 18.66 -50.00
CA ASN A 223 -5.40 19.71 -49.36
C ASN A 223 -4.54 20.79 -48.71
N LEU A 224 -3.21 20.61 -48.69
CA LEU A 224 -2.29 21.50 -47.99
C LEU A 224 -2.07 22.81 -48.76
N THR A 225 -2.77 23.86 -48.33
CA THR A 225 -2.67 25.22 -48.88
C THR A 225 -1.89 26.17 -47.95
N GLU A 226 -1.47 27.31 -48.49
CA GLU A 226 -0.72 28.34 -47.75
C GLU A 226 -1.48 28.90 -46.54
N ASN A 227 -2.81 28.76 -46.51
CA ASN A 227 -3.67 29.14 -45.38
C ASN A 227 -3.39 28.33 -44.10
N HIS A 228 -2.84 27.11 -44.21
CA HIS A 228 -2.51 26.25 -43.06
C HIS A 228 -1.08 26.45 -42.53
N VAL A 229 -0.25 27.26 -43.20
CA VAL A 229 1.12 27.56 -42.76
C VAL A 229 1.18 28.20 -41.37
N PRO A 230 0.27 29.14 -40.98
CA PRO A 230 0.24 29.68 -39.61
C PRO A 230 -0.11 28.62 -38.56
N GLU A 231 -1.04 27.71 -38.86
CA GLU A 231 -1.46 26.65 -37.95
C GLU A 231 -0.36 25.59 -37.77
N LEU A 232 0.35 25.25 -38.84
CA LEU A 232 1.54 24.40 -38.79
C LEU A 232 2.69 25.07 -38.03
N ALA A 233 2.91 26.39 -38.20
CA ALA A 233 3.93 27.11 -37.43
C ALA A 233 3.64 27.04 -35.93
N ALA A 234 2.39 27.26 -35.50
CA ALA A 234 1.98 27.15 -34.09
C ALA A 234 2.13 25.72 -33.50
N ILE A 235 2.13 24.68 -34.33
CA ILE A 235 2.43 23.29 -33.92
C ILE A 235 3.95 23.02 -33.87
N LEU A 236 4.73 23.73 -34.68
CA LEU A 236 6.18 23.56 -34.89
C LEU A 236 7.01 24.61 -34.11
N ASP A 237 6.54 25.05 -32.95
CA ASP A 237 7.24 26.02 -32.08
C ASP A 237 7.47 27.39 -32.75
N ASP A 238 6.44 27.90 -33.45
CA ASP A 238 6.39 29.16 -34.19
C ASP A 238 7.42 29.29 -35.34
N ASP A 239 7.97 28.17 -35.80
CA ASP A 239 8.95 28.13 -36.89
C ASP A 239 8.28 28.10 -38.27
N GLU A 240 7.99 29.31 -38.79
CA GLU A 240 7.53 29.51 -40.17
C GLU A 240 8.42 28.85 -41.23
N THR A 241 9.73 28.67 -40.97
CA THR A 241 10.64 28.07 -41.96
C THR A 241 10.44 26.57 -42.04
N ARG A 242 10.26 25.88 -40.90
CA ARG A 242 9.82 24.47 -40.88
C ARG A 242 8.43 24.31 -41.51
N ALA A 243 7.48 25.20 -41.22
CA ALA A 243 6.14 25.13 -41.82
C ALA A 243 6.16 25.28 -43.36
N LYS A 244 6.93 26.23 -43.90
CA LYS A 244 7.10 26.41 -45.36
C LYS A 244 7.84 25.23 -46.00
N ASN A 245 8.89 24.72 -45.35
CA ASN A 245 9.58 23.50 -45.79
C ASN A 245 8.65 22.27 -45.84
N VAL A 246 7.63 22.17 -44.97
CA VAL A 246 6.61 21.10 -45.04
C VAL A 246 5.67 21.29 -46.22
N LEU A 247 5.23 22.52 -46.52
CA LEU A 247 4.41 22.83 -47.71
C LEU A 247 5.16 22.50 -49.01
N ASP A 248 6.41 22.93 -49.14
CA ASP A 248 7.22 22.64 -50.33
C ASP A 248 7.56 21.16 -50.43
N ALA A 249 7.84 20.49 -49.31
CA ALA A 249 8.00 19.03 -49.29
C ALA A 249 6.75 18.29 -49.76
N ALA A 250 5.55 18.72 -49.37
CA ALA A 250 4.29 18.14 -49.84
C ALA A 250 4.11 18.32 -51.36
N ARG A 251 4.41 19.51 -51.89
CA ARG A 251 4.41 19.80 -53.35
C ARG A 251 5.39 18.93 -54.13
N THR A 252 6.48 18.47 -53.50
CA THR A 252 7.50 17.59 -54.11
C THR A 252 7.43 16.12 -53.68
N SER A 253 6.43 15.72 -52.89
CA SER A 253 6.44 14.44 -52.19
C SER A 253 6.32 13.25 -53.15
N MET A 254 7.12 12.22 -52.90
CA MET A 254 7.04 10.93 -53.61
C MET A 254 6.15 9.90 -52.89
N GLY A 255 5.42 10.30 -51.84
CA GLY A 255 4.51 9.43 -51.09
C GLY A 255 3.24 9.06 -51.87
N GLN A 256 2.71 7.86 -51.59
CA GLN A 256 1.60 7.26 -52.33
C GLN A 256 0.25 7.87 -51.92
N ASP A 257 -0.67 7.99 -52.87
CA ASP A 257 -2.04 8.45 -52.60
C ASP A 257 -2.82 7.38 -51.84
N ILE A 258 -3.45 7.76 -50.72
CA ILE A 258 -4.18 6.86 -49.82
C ILE A 258 -5.69 7.07 -50.00
N ALA A 259 -6.46 5.98 -49.97
CA ALA A 259 -7.92 6.04 -50.07
C ALA A 259 -8.55 6.79 -48.86
N GLU A 260 -9.62 7.54 -49.10
CA GLU A 260 -10.29 8.37 -48.07
C GLU A 260 -10.64 7.59 -46.80
N ILE A 261 -11.08 6.33 -46.93
CA ILE A 261 -11.43 5.46 -45.80
C ILE A 261 -10.23 5.13 -44.92
N ASP A 262 -9.05 4.93 -45.51
CA ASP A 262 -7.81 4.67 -44.78
C ASP A 262 -7.26 5.97 -44.17
N LEU A 263 -7.41 7.10 -44.86
CA LEU A 263 -7.06 8.42 -44.34
C LEU A 263 -7.90 8.80 -43.11
N ILE A 264 -9.21 8.50 -43.12
CA ILE A 264 -10.10 8.67 -41.96
C ILE A 264 -9.63 7.79 -40.78
N ASN A 265 -9.25 6.54 -41.04
CA ASN A 265 -8.69 5.64 -40.02
C ASN A 265 -7.36 6.15 -39.44
N ILE A 266 -6.47 6.70 -40.28
CA ILE A 266 -5.23 7.35 -39.83
C ILE A 266 -5.55 8.60 -39.00
N SER A 267 -6.49 9.46 -39.42
CA SER A 267 -6.90 10.65 -38.66
C SER A 267 -7.41 10.26 -37.27
N ASN A 268 -8.37 9.34 -37.18
CA ASN A 268 -8.90 8.83 -35.91
C ASN A 268 -7.79 8.28 -34.99
N PHE A 269 -6.75 7.66 -35.56
CA PHE A 269 -5.59 7.19 -34.81
C PHE A 269 -4.66 8.34 -34.36
N THR A 270 -4.43 9.35 -35.20
CA THR A 270 -3.66 10.57 -34.83
C THR A 270 -4.34 11.33 -33.70
N ASP A 271 -5.66 11.52 -33.77
CA ASP A 271 -6.46 12.14 -32.71
C ASP A 271 -6.31 11.37 -31.40
N ARG A 272 -6.46 10.04 -31.43
CA ARG A 272 -6.31 9.23 -30.22
C ARG A 272 -4.90 9.29 -29.62
N VAL A 273 -3.86 9.48 -30.43
CA VAL A 273 -2.49 9.73 -29.94
C VAL A 273 -2.35 11.11 -29.28
N VAL A 274 -2.98 12.14 -29.85
CA VAL A 274 -3.00 13.49 -29.27
C VAL A 274 -3.78 13.51 -27.94
N GLU A 275 -4.97 12.91 -27.89
CA GLU A 275 -5.76 12.75 -26.66
C GLU A 275 -4.97 12.04 -25.55
N LEU A 276 -4.27 10.95 -25.86
CA LEU A 276 -3.47 10.20 -24.89
C LEU A 276 -2.28 11.03 -24.37
N ALA A 277 -1.68 11.87 -25.22
CA ALA A 277 -0.60 12.77 -24.82
C ALA A 277 -1.08 13.92 -23.94
N GLU A 278 -2.28 14.45 -24.19
CA GLU A 278 -2.90 15.51 -23.39
C GLU A 278 -3.45 14.97 -22.07
N TYR A 279 -4.05 13.78 -22.06
CA TYR A 279 -4.42 13.05 -20.85
C TYR A 279 -3.19 12.74 -19.97
N ARG A 280 -2.06 12.32 -20.56
CA ARG A 280 -0.78 12.17 -19.86
C ARG A 280 -0.29 13.48 -19.22
N LYS A 281 -0.46 14.63 -19.89
CA LYS A 281 -0.13 15.95 -19.33
C LYS A 281 -1.02 16.27 -18.12
N SER A 282 -2.33 16.05 -18.26
CA SER A 282 -3.32 16.21 -17.18
C SER A 282 -3.00 15.33 -15.96
N LEU A 283 -2.75 14.03 -16.19
CA LEU A 283 -2.37 13.07 -15.14
C LEU A 283 -1.06 13.44 -14.43
N THR A 284 -0.12 14.11 -15.12
CA THR A 284 1.11 14.62 -14.50
C THR A 284 0.82 15.80 -13.55
N GLY A 285 -0.10 16.70 -13.92
CA GLY A 285 -0.58 17.77 -13.04
C GLY A 285 -1.32 17.22 -11.81
N TYR A 286 -2.26 16.29 -12.02
CA TYR A 286 -2.97 15.60 -10.94
C TYR A 286 -2.02 14.89 -9.96
N LEU A 287 -1.00 14.18 -10.47
CA LEU A 287 0.01 13.53 -9.63
C LEU A 287 0.80 14.54 -8.80
N THR A 288 1.07 15.73 -9.34
CA THR A 288 1.78 16.82 -8.65
C THR A 288 0.94 17.40 -7.52
N GLU A 289 -0.34 17.69 -7.77
CA GLU A 289 -1.28 18.17 -6.74
C GLU A 289 -1.41 17.13 -5.60
N LYS A 290 -1.68 15.86 -5.94
CA LYS A 290 -1.85 14.81 -4.92
C LYS A 290 -0.56 14.49 -4.17
N MET A 291 0.61 14.58 -4.79
CA MET A 291 1.86 14.38 -4.04
C MET A 291 2.10 15.50 -3.02
N ASN A 292 1.81 16.76 -3.37
CA ASN A 292 1.96 17.87 -2.43
C ASN A 292 0.97 17.79 -1.24
N LEU A 293 -0.19 17.16 -1.41
CA LEU A 293 -1.15 16.89 -0.33
C LEU A 293 -0.79 15.69 0.56
N VAL A 294 -0.07 14.68 0.03
CA VAL A 294 0.19 13.41 0.74
C VAL A 294 1.64 13.26 1.22
N ALA A 295 2.61 13.82 0.50
CA ALA A 295 4.04 13.71 0.81
C ALA A 295 4.84 14.95 0.33
N PRO A 296 4.57 16.15 0.87
CA PRO A 296 5.27 17.38 0.50
C PRO A 296 6.77 17.36 0.85
N SER A 297 7.19 16.75 1.96
CA SER A 297 8.62 16.71 2.34
C SER A 297 9.44 15.88 1.34
N LEU A 298 8.90 14.72 0.95
CA LEU A 298 9.50 13.85 -0.06
C LEU A 298 9.48 14.52 -1.46
N THR A 299 8.45 15.33 -1.75
CA THR A 299 8.34 16.08 -3.01
C THR A 299 9.44 17.12 -3.16
N SER A 300 9.60 18.03 -2.20
CA SER A 300 10.69 19.03 -2.25
C SER A 300 12.08 18.37 -2.34
N LEU A 301 12.28 17.24 -1.64
CA LEU A 301 13.56 16.56 -1.57
C LEU A 301 13.99 15.84 -2.86
N ILE A 302 13.08 15.20 -3.62
CA ILE A 302 13.45 14.40 -4.82
C ILE A 302 12.57 14.59 -6.06
N GLY A 303 11.49 15.38 -5.98
CA GLY A 303 10.51 15.57 -7.05
C GLY A 303 9.43 14.48 -7.11
N GLU A 304 8.26 14.88 -7.57
CA GLU A 304 6.99 14.14 -7.58
C GLU A 304 7.14 12.79 -8.27
N ARG A 305 7.72 12.77 -9.48
CA ARG A 305 7.84 11.55 -10.30
C ARG A 305 8.78 10.51 -9.68
N VAL A 306 9.78 10.93 -8.89
CA VAL A 306 10.69 9.99 -8.20
C VAL A 306 10.08 9.54 -6.88
N GLY A 307 9.45 10.45 -6.13
CA GLY A 307 8.68 10.12 -4.91
C GLY A 307 7.56 9.11 -5.18
N ALA A 308 6.74 9.35 -6.21
CA ALA A 308 5.66 8.45 -6.63
C ALA A 308 6.17 7.05 -6.95
N ARG A 309 7.27 6.93 -7.69
CA ARG A 309 7.83 5.63 -8.08
C ARG A 309 8.46 4.88 -6.90
N LEU A 310 8.97 5.58 -5.88
CA LEU A 310 9.38 4.97 -4.60
C LEU A 310 8.17 4.46 -3.79
N ILE A 311 7.11 5.26 -3.66
CA ILE A 311 5.87 4.87 -2.95
C ILE A 311 5.23 3.65 -3.65
N SER A 312 5.11 3.69 -4.98
CA SER A 312 4.56 2.61 -5.80
C SER A 312 5.34 1.31 -5.66
N HIS A 313 6.68 1.34 -5.74
CA HIS A 313 7.51 0.15 -5.56
C HIS A 313 7.59 -0.33 -4.08
N ALA A 314 7.26 0.52 -3.10
CA ALA A 314 7.05 0.09 -1.72
C ALA A 314 5.63 -0.43 -1.44
N GLY A 315 4.68 -0.21 -2.35
CA GLY A 315 3.27 -0.59 -2.22
C GLY A 315 2.44 0.27 -1.24
N SER A 316 3.07 1.15 -0.47
CA SER A 316 2.43 2.17 0.38
C SER A 316 3.50 3.14 0.92
N LEU A 317 3.12 4.39 1.20
CA LEU A 317 3.93 5.34 1.97
C LEU A 317 4.24 4.79 3.39
N THR A 318 3.31 4.01 3.96
CA THR A 318 3.46 3.35 5.26
C THR A 318 4.46 2.18 5.24
N ASN A 319 4.71 1.59 4.07
CA ASN A 319 5.79 0.62 3.89
C ASN A 319 7.12 1.34 3.63
N LEU A 320 7.11 2.42 2.84
CA LEU A 320 8.29 3.23 2.53
C LEU A 320 8.89 3.89 3.79
N SER A 321 8.08 4.27 4.77
CA SER A 321 8.53 4.83 6.06
C SER A 321 9.17 3.76 6.96
N LYS A 322 8.64 2.52 6.94
CA LYS A 322 9.15 1.36 7.68
C LYS A 322 10.45 0.79 7.09
N TYR A 323 10.68 0.93 5.79
CA TYR A 323 11.91 0.47 5.16
C TYR A 323 13.16 1.20 5.71
N PRO A 324 14.29 0.51 5.91
CA PRO A 324 15.54 1.16 6.26
C PRO A 324 16.13 1.87 5.03
N ALA A 325 16.85 2.97 5.26
CA ALA A 325 17.50 3.75 4.21
C ALA A 325 18.43 2.94 3.29
N SER A 326 19.01 1.84 3.79
CA SER A 326 19.81 0.89 3.01
C SER A 326 18.99 0.15 1.93
N THR A 327 17.72 -0.18 2.21
CA THR A 327 16.77 -0.72 1.23
C THR A 327 16.29 0.37 0.27
N VAL A 328 15.97 1.55 0.79
CA VAL A 328 15.56 2.72 -0.01
C VAL A 328 16.64 3.10 -1.05
N GLN A 329 17.93 2.96 -0.72
CA GLN A 329 19.05 3.18 -1.64
C GLN A 329 19.03 2.27 -2.89
N ILE A 330 18.58 1.01 -2.74
CA ILE A 330 18.65 -0.04 -3.78
C ILE A 330 17.28 -0.37 -4.40
N LEU A 331 16.22 0.28 -3.96
CA LEU A 331 14.82 0.02 -4.33
C LEU A 331 14.66 0.12 -5.86
N GLY A 332 14.13 -0.93 -6.51
CA GLY A 332 14.12 -1.08 -7.98
C GLY A 332 15.35 -1.76 -8.61
N ALA A 333 16.49 -1.85 -7.94
CA ALA A 333 17.69 -2.57 -8.41
C ALA A 333 17.76 -4.04 -7.94
N GLU A 334 16.73 -4.53 -7.27
CA GLU A 334 16.67 -5.85 -6.61
C GLU A 334 17.06 -7.02 -7.52
N LYS A 335 16.56 -7.06 -8.76
CA LYS A 335 16.91 -8.11 -9.75
C LYS A 335 18.42 -8.15 -10.04
N ALA A 336 19.09 -6.99 -9.99
CA ALA A 336 20.55 -6.90 -10.15
C ALA A 336 21.28 -7.29 -8.84
N LEU A 337 20.75 -6.91 -7.68
CA LEU A 337 21.28 -7.29 -6.37
C LEU A 337 21.23 -8.80 -6.14
N PHE A 338 20.08 -9.44 -6.35
CA PHE A 338 19.94 -10.89 -6.20
C PHE A 338 20.79 -11.67 -7.21
N ARG A 339 21.03 -11.12 -8.41
CA ARG A 339 21.99 -11.68 -9.37
C ARG A 339 23.42 -11.57 -8.84
N ALA A 340 23.84 -10.38 -8.38
CA ALA A 340 25.16 -10.16 -7.81
C ALA A 340 25.44 -11.05 -6.59
N LEU A 341 24.47 -11.20 -5.67
CA LEU A 341 24.58 -12.09 -4.52
C LEU A 341 24.74 -13.57 -4.94
N LYS A 342 23.98 -14.03 -5.94
CA LYS A 342 24.10 -15.40 -6.48
C LYS A 342 25.44 -15.67 -7.15
N THR A 343 26.01 -14.69 -7.86
CA THR A 343 27.29 -14.84 -8.57
C THR A 343 28.50 -14.35 -7.77
N LYS A 344 28.32 -13.92 -6.50
CA LYS A 344 29.32 -13.20 -5.69
C LYS A 344 29.99 -12.01 -6.42
N GLY A 345 29.20 -11.31 -7.25
CA GLY A 345 29.63 -10.13 -8.01
C GLY A 345 29.37 -8.81 -7.28
N ASN A 346 29.80 -7.70 -7.89
CA ASN A 346 29.57 -6.35 -7.37
C ASN A 346 28.07 -6.03 -7.25
N THR A 347 27.64 -5.57 -6.08
CA THR A 347 26.25 -5.16 -5.82
C THR A 347 25.94 -3.78 -6.39
N PRO A 348 24.68 -3.50 -6.77
CA PRO A 348 24.25 -2.17 -7.22
C PRO A 348 24.35 -1.14 -6.08
N LYS A 349 24.74 0.10 -6.41
CA LYS A 349 24.93 1.21 -5.46
C LYS A 349 23.78 2.22 -5.43
N TYR A 350 22.77 2.01 -6.27
CA TYR A 350 21.60 2.85 -6.44
C TYR A 350 20.50 2.07 -7.17
N GLY A 351 19.24 2.38 -6.84
CA GLY A 351 18.05 1.99 -7.59
C GLY A 351 17.33 3.20 -8.20
N LEU A 352 16.01 3.31 -8.01
CA LEU A 352 15.16 4.37 -8.56
C LEU A 352 15.66 5.79 -8.26
N ILE A 353 16.29 6.00 -7.10
CA ILE A 353 16.86 7.29 -6.67
C ILE A 353 17.95 7.80 -7.63
N TYR A 354 18.55 6.93 -8.46
CA TYR A 354 19.51 7.34 -9.51
C TYR A 354 18.94 8.39 -10.48
N HIS A 355 17.62 8.44 -10.67
CA HIS A 355 16.96 9.44 -11.52
C HIS A 355 16.82 10.82 -10.87
N SER A 356 17.26 11.01 -9.61
CA SER A 356 17.32 12.32 -8.96
C SER A 356 18.43 13.21 -9.55
N THR A 357 18.15 14.52 -9.65
CA THR A 357 19.07 15.53 -10.19
C THR A 357 20.41 15.59 -9.43
N PHE A 358 20.39 15.39 -8.10
CA PHE A 358 21.57 15.35 -7.24
C PHE A 358 22.56 14.22 -7.61
N ILE A 359 22.05 13.02 -7.91
CA ILE A 359 22.88 11.89 -8.36
C ILE A 359 23.28 12.07 -9.84
N GLY A 360 22.50 12.80 -10.63
CA GLY A 360 22.89 13.29 -11.96
C GLY A 360 24.18 14.12 -11.89
N ARG A 361 24.15 15.23 -11.12
CA ARG A 361 25.24 16.22 -10.95
C ARG A 361 26.51 15.65 -10.34
N ALA A 362 26.42 14.81 -9.30
CA ALA A 362 27.59 14.39 -8.53
C ALA A 362 28.65 13.62 -9.35
N GLY A 363 29.94 13.92 -9.16
CA GLY A 363 31.03 13.22 -9.84
C GLY A 363 31.03 11.69 -9.63
N THR A 364 31.44 10.93 -10.65
CA THR A 364 31.27 9.45 -10.74
C THR A 364 31.77 8.68 -9.51
N LYS A 365 32.91 9.08 -8.93
CA LYS A 365 33.47 8.49 -7.68
C LYS A 365 32.55 8.70 -6.47
N ASN A 366 31.87 9.84 -6.39
CA ASN A 366 31.03 10.25 -5.27
C ASN A 366 29.55 9.84 -5.42
N LYS A 367 29.06 9.46 -6.62
CA LYS A 367 27.66 9.00 -6.84
C LYS A 367 27.18 7.96 -5.82
N GLY A 368 28.03 7.01 -5.43
CA GLY A 368 27.69 6.00 -4.42
C GLY A 368 27.61 6.52 -2.96
N ARG A 369 28.29 7.64 -2.64
CA ARG A 369 28.26 8.29 -1.32
C ARG A 369 27.03 9.17 -1.18
N ILE A 370 26.75 10.01 -2.19
CA ILE A 370 25.56 10.88 -2.21
C ILE A 370 24.28 10.05 -2.32
N SER A 371 24.27 8.93 -3.06
CA SER A 371 23.16 7.96 -3.13
C SER A 371 22.71 7.49 -1.73
N ARG A 372 23.66 7.10 -0.87
CA ARG A 372 23.38 6.71 0.52
C ARG A 372 22.88 7.90 1.35
N TYR A 373 23.50 9.06 1.23
CA TYR A 373 23.10 10.26 1.99
C TYR A 373 21.66 10.69 1.63
N LEU A 374 21.33 10.72 0.33
CA LEU A 374 19.99 11.01 -0.15
C LEU A 374 18.98 9.95 0.29
N ALA A 375 19.31 8.66 0.22
CA ALA A 375 18.43 7.59 0.72
C ALA A 375 18.14 7.71 2.23
N ASN A 376 19.12 8.13 3.04
CA ASN A 376 18.88 8.46 4.45
C ASN A 376 17.90 9.63 4.60
N LYS A 377 18.06 10.70 3.81
CA LYS A 377 17.17 11.87 3.84
C LYS A 377 15.75 11.54 3.37
N CYS A 378 15.60 10.77 2.29
CA CYS A 378 14.30 10.28 1.82
C CYS A 378 13.60 9.39 2.85
N SER A 379 14.36 8.57 3.61
CA SER A 379 13.83 7.75 4.69
C SER A 379 13.42 8.54 5.94
N ILE A 380 13.90 9.78 6.10
CA ILE A 380 13.46 10.72 7.15
C ILE A 380 12.21 11.46 6.65
N ALA A 381 12.26 12.04 5.44
CA ALA A 381 11.13 12.72 4.81
C ALA A 381 9.89 11.81 4.71
N SER A 382 10.05 10.56 4.26
CA SER A 382 8.94 9.59 4.18
C SER A 382 8.39 9.13 5.54
N ARG A 383 9.09 9.40 6.65
CA ARG A 383 8.56 9.20 8.01
C ARG A 383 7.80 10.42 8.49
N ILE A 384 8.32 11.63 8.26
CA ILE A 384 7.64 12.89 8.58
C ILE A 384 6.30 12.96 7.84
N ASP A 385 6.30 12.74 6.51
CA ASP A 385 5.08 12.69 5.68
C ASP A 385 4.11 11.54 6.05
N CYS A 386 4.57 10.54 6.83
CA CYS A 386 3.79 9.35 7.20
C CYS A 386 3.35 9.33 8.67
N PHE A 387 3.88 10.21 9.52
CA PHE A 387 3.53 10.26 10.95
C PHE A 387 3.17 11.66 11.44
N SER A 388 3.29 12.72 10.63
CA SER A 388 2.56 13.96 10.85
C SER A 388 1.09 13.84 10.41
N ASP A 389 0.18 14.46 11.16
CA ASP A 389 -1.22 14.65 10.75
C ASP A 389 -1.38 15.78 9.73
N VAL A 390 -0.49 16.77 9.75
CA VAL A 390 -0.43 17.90 8.80
C VAL A 390 0.99 17.99 8.24
N PRO A 391 1.30 17.33 7.10
CA PRO A 391 2.64 17.32 6.55
C PRO A 391 2.98 18.68 5.89
N THR A 392 4.22 19.15 6.06
CA THR A 392 4.65 20.48 5.60
C THR A 392 5.92 20.42 4.73
N ALA A 393 5.99 21.24 3.68
CA ALA A 393 7.12 21.25 2.74
C ALA A 393 8.45 21.70 3.37
N LYS A 394 8.41 22.53 4.43
CA LYS A 394 9.58 23.13 5.10
C LYS A 394 10.63 22.09 5.52
N PHE A 395 10.22 20.92 6.00
CA PHE A 395 11.14 19.83 6.31
C PHE A 395 11.84 19.29 5.07
N GLY A 396 11.12 19.13 3.96
CA GLY A 396 11.68 18.77 2.67
C GLY A 396 12.72 19.78 2.17
N ASP A 397 12.41 21.08 2.27
CA ASP A 397 13.30 22.17 1.83
C ASP A 397 14.61 22.21 2.63
N ALA A 398 14.57 22.03 3.95
CA ALA A 398 15.76 21.95 4.78
C ALA A 398 16.58 20.67 4.53
N LEU A 399 15.92 19.52 4.39
CA LEU A 399 16.58 18.26 4.01
C LEU A 399 17.22 18.36 2.62
N ARG A 400 16.63 19.12 1.70
CA ARG A 400 17.16 19.41 0.37
C ARG A 400 18.38 20.32 0.43
N ALA A 401 18.33 21.41 1.19
CA ALA A 401 19.46 22.32 1.39
C ALA A 401 20.71 21.56 1.91
N GLN A 402 20.52 20.65 2.87
CA GLN A 402 21.60 19.77 3.37
C GLN A 402 22.15 18.82 2.31
N VAL A 403 21.34 18.34 1.36
CA VAL A 403 21.81 17.52 0.22
C VAL A 403 22.65 18.38 -0.75
N GLU A 404 22.28 19.64 -0.95
CA GLU A 404 23.04 20.59 -1.77
C GLU A 404 24.35 21.03 -1.10
N GLU A 405 24.35 21.33 0.20
CA GLU A 405 25.57 21.51 1.01
C GLU A 405 26.47 20.26 0.94
N ARG A 406 25.89 19.07 1.05
CA ARG A 406 26.66 17.82 0.98
C ARG A 406 27.22 17.54 -0.42
N LEU A 407 26.63 18.11 -1.47
CA LEU A 407 27.17 18.09 -2.82
C LEU A 407 28.30 19.12 -2.97
N LYS A 408 28.12 20.36 -2.47
CA LYS A 408 29.19 21.39 -2.38
C LYS A 408 30.41 20.86 -1.62
N PHE A 409 30.24 20.20 -0.48
CA PHE A 409 31.33 19.56 0.27
C PHE A 409 32.19 18.59 -0.59
N PHE A 410 31.60 17.93 -1.59
CA PHE A 410 32.34 17.03 -2.50
C PHE A 410 33.04 17.76 -3.67
N GLU A 411 32.85 19.07 -3.79
CA GLU A 411 33.40 19.96 -4.82
C GLU A 411 34.39 20.99 -4.20
N THR A 412 34.00 21.65 -3.11
CA THR A 412 34.77 22.71 -2.40
C THR A 412 35.47 22.24 -1.12
N GLY A 413 34.94 21.21 -0.45
CA GLY A 413 35.42 20.74 0.86
C GLY A 413 34.79 21.41 2.08
N GLU A 414 33.90 22.39 1.90
CA GLU A 414 33.22 23.12 2.99
C GLU A 414 32.32 22.19 3.84
N ALA A 415 32.47 22.23 5.16
CA ALA A 415 31.74 21.34 6.05
C ALA A 415 30.23 21.65 6.05
N PRO A 416 29.34 20.66 5.81
CA PRO A 416 27.89 20.87 5.81
C PRO A 416 27.35 21.04 7.23
N THR A 417 26.16 21.64 7.34
CA THR A 417 25.45 21.88 8.60
C THR A 417 25.15 20.59 9.37
N LYS A 418 25.02 20.71 10.70
CA LYS A 418 24.59 19.61 11.57
C LYS A 418 23.09 19.38 11.40
N ASN A 419 22.67 18.11 11.40
CA ASN A 419 21.26 17.77 11.19
C ASN A 419 20.34 18.33 12.28
N SER A 420 20.76 18.29 13.55
CA SER A 420 19.98 18.81 14.68
C SER A 420 19.68 20.30 14.55
N GLU A 421 20.71 21.10 14.30
CA GLU A 421 20.59 22.56 14.16
C GLU A 421 19.63 22.98 13.04
N ALA A 422 19.74 22.33 11.88
CA ALA A 422 18.87 22.63 10.74
C ALA A 422 17.43 22.12 10.93
N MET A 423 17.21 21.00 11.65
CA MET A 423 15.85 20.54 11.97
C MET A 423 15.19 21.41 13.05
N ARG A 424 15.94 21.88 14.06
CA ARG A 424 15.44 22.82 15.07
C ARG A 424 14.97 24.13 14.42
N LYS A 425 15.77 24.71 13.53
CA LYS A 425 15.39 25.88 12.73
C LYS A 425 14.11 25.68 11.91
N VAL A 426 13.75 24.45 11.54
CA VAL A 426 12.45 24.16 10.91
C VAL A 426 11.31 24.13 11.94
N LEU A 427 11.51 23.51 13.10
CA LEU A 427 10.52 23.48 14.21
C LEU A 427 10.21 24.91 14.69
N GLU A 428 11.26 25.69 15.00
CA GLU A 428 11.21 27.14 15.26
C GLU A 428 10.40 27.87 14.18
N SER A 429 10.66 27.59 12.89
CA SER A 429 9.95 28.24 11.78
C SER A 429 8.49 27.79 11.59
N ILE A 430 8.05 26.71 12.25
CA ILE A 430 6.69 26.18 12.19
C ILE A 430 5.84 26.71 13.36
N GLY A 431 6.45 27.15 14.45
CA GLY A 431 5.73 27.47 15.69
C GLY A 431 5.27 26.21 16.43
N MET A 432 6.06 25.14 16.32
CA MET A 432 6.00 24.00 17.24
C MET A 432 7.12 24.22 18.25
N ASP A 433 6.84 25.03 19.26
CA ASP A 433 7.68 25.17 20.45
C ASP A 433 7.64 23.85 21.24
N GLU A 434 8.72 23.55 21.99
CA GLU A 434 8.93 22.26 22.68
C GLU A 434 8.18 22.19 24.04
N ASP A 435 6.94 22.69 24.09
CA ASP A 435 6.04 22.69 25.27
C ASP A 435 5.28 21.35 25.40
N ASP A 436 5.95 20.25 25.78
CA ASP A 436 5.28 19.01 26.30
C ASP A 436 6.22 17.97 26.99
N GLU A 437 7.56 18.05 26.87
CA GLU A 437 8.50 17.11 27.52
C GLU A 437 9.76 17.82 28.09
N ASP A 438 9.70 18.29 29.35
CA ASP A 438 10.84 18.40 30.32
C ASP A 438 10.38 19.11 31.62
N ASP A 439 9.58 18.46 32.48
CA ASP A 439 9.16 19.00 33.80
C ASP A 439 8.98 17.91 34.89
N GLU A 440 9.87 16.91 34.94
CA GLU A 440 9.91 15.91 36.02
C GLU A 440 11.33 15.33 36.28
N ASP A 441 12.32 16.19 36.62
CA ASP A 441 13.62 15.75 37.18
C ASP A 441 14.29 16.87 38.05
N GLU A 442 14.07 16.86 39.38
CA GLU A 442 14.66 17.83 40.33
C GLU A 442 16.14 17.52 40.68
N GLU A 443 17.11 17.84 39.80
CA GLU A 443 18.53 17.84 40.20
C GLU A 443 18.90 19.07 41.06
N MET A 444 18.81 18.92 42.39
CA MET A 444 19.43 19.86 43.33
C MET A 444 20.96 19.90 43.17
N SER A 445 21.50 21.06 42.78
CA SER A 445 22.93 21.37 42.83
C SER A 445 23.22 22.49 43.85
N PRO A 446 24.23 22.33 44.76
CA PRO A 446 24.49 23.29 45.82
C PRO A 446 25.39 24.47 45.37
N VAL A 447 25.24 25.60 46.05
CA VAL A 447 25.87 26.89 45.73
C VAL A 447 27.37 26.92 46.05
N GLU A 448 28.16 27.65 45.25
CA GLU A 448 29.60 27.86 45.48
C GLU A 448 29.93 28.60 46.80
N GLY A 449 31.03 28.20 47.46
CA GLY A 449 31.56 28.85 48.66
C GLY A 449 33.09 28.78 48.73
N VAL A 450 33.75 29.93 48.72
CA VAL A 450 35.22 30.08 48.50
C VAL A 450 36.05 29.88 49.78
N SER A 451 37.11 29.06 49.75
CA SER A 451 38.36 29.33 50.50
C SER A 451 39.59 28.46 50.13
N ALA A 452 40.72 29.13 49.91
CA ALA A 452 42.13 28.78 50.23
C ALA A 452 42.78 27.41 49.86
N VAL A 453 43.90 27.53 49.12
CA VAL A 453 45.06 26.60 48.99
C VAL A 453 46.00 26.68 50.23
N PRO A 454 47.08 25.85 50.43
CA PRO A 454 47.76 24.94 49.47
C PRO A 454 48.21 23.53 49.96
N ASP A 455 48.82 22.78 49.04
CA ASP A 455 49.86 21.73 49.17
C ASP A 455 49.69 20.50 50.08
N VAL A 456 49.84 19.31 49.48
CA VAL A 456 51.13 18.57 49.52
C VAL A 456 51.24 17.54 48.36
N MET A 457 52.48 17.30 47.94
CA MET A 457 52.91 16.47 46.80
C MET A 457 52.50 14.97 46.87
N VAL A 458 52.32 14.32 45.70
CA VAL A 458 53.27 13.33 45.12
C VAL A 458 52.73 12.71 43.80
N ASN A 459 53.63 12.48 42.84
CA ASN A 459 53.45 11.83 41.52
C ASN A 459 54.79 11.12 41.17
N PRO A 460 54.93 10.21 40.17
CA PRO A 460 53.94 9.48 39.37
C PRO A 460 53.94 7.96 39.71
N PRO A 461 54.32 6.91 38.91
CA PRO A 461 54.92 6.79 37.57
C PRO A 461 54.02 6.11 36.51
N LYS A 462 54.59 5.28 35.61
CA LYS A 462 53.95 4.50 34.52
C LYS A 462 54.65 3.11 34.43
N LYS A 463 53.98 2.04 33.94
CA LYS A 463 54.38 1.24 32.73
C LYS A 463 53.78 -0.19 32.55
N GLU A 464 53.47 -0.48 31.27
CA GLU A 464 53.67 -1.72 30.48
C GLU A 464 53.07 -3.12 30.81
N LYS A 465 52.25 -3.62 29.85
CA LYS A 465 52.27 -4.95 29.18
C LYS A 465 52.35 -6.27 30.02
N LYS A 466 51.29 -7.10 29.97
CA LYS A 466 51.21 -8.37 29.16
C LYS A 466 49.91 -9.17 29.34
N LYS A 467 49.68 -10.12 28.43
CA LYS A 467 48.56 -11.10 28.40
C LYS A 467 48.58 -12.09 29.59
N ARG A 468 47.40 -12.55 30.02
CA ARG A 468 47.15 -13.94 30.47
C ARG A 468 45.67 -14.32 30.26
N LYS A 469 45.36 -15.62 30.33
CA LYS A 469 44.01 -16.22 30.37
C LYS A 469 43.83 -16.89 31.74
N ALA A 470 42.61 -16.88 32.28
CA ALA A 470 42.03 -17.84 33.23
C ALA A 470 40.50 -17.66 33.22
N GLU A 471 39.75 -18.57 33.86
CA GLU A 471 38.28 -18.66 33.86
C GLU A 471 37.71 -18.54 35.30
N GLU A 472 36.43 -18.95 35.51
CA GLU A 472 35.63 -18.91 36.77
C GLU A 472 35.02 -17.50 37.07
N VAL A 473 33.80 -17.34 37.63
CA VAL A 473 33.02 -18.17 38.58
C VAL A 473 31.50 -18.26 38.19
N ILE A 474 31.03 -19.50 37.97
CA ILE A 474 29.94 -20.30 38.64
C ILE A 474 28.58 -19.69 39.03
N GLU A 475 27.49 -20.32 38.54
CA GLU A 475 26.19 -20.75 39.16
C GLU A 475 25.32 -21.31 37.98
N LEU A 476 24.80 -22.55 37.87
CA LEU A 476 24.18 -23.57 38.76
C LEU A 476 22.76 -23.21 39.27
N ASP A 477 21.70 -24.04 39.20
CA ASP A 477 21.26 -25.19 38.35
C ASP A 477 19.79 -25.52 38.76
N GLU A 478 18.93 -26.33 38.13
CA GLU A 478 18.95 -27.19 36.91
C GLU A 478 17.70 -26.82 36.03
N SER A 479 16.81 -27.58 35.35
CA SER A 479 16.54 -28.98 34.89
C SER A 479 15.56 -28.88 33.67
N GLU A 480 15.05 -29.89 32.95
CA GLU A 480 15.19 -31.37 32.88
C GLU A 480 15.49 -31.79 31.39
N GLU A 481 15.14 -33.01 30.95
CA GLU A 481 15.31 -33.52 29.57
C GLU A 481 13.98 -33.79 28.82
N PRO A 482 14.05 -34.05 27.48
CA PRO A 482 13.98 -35.46 27.04
C PRO A 482 15.03 -35.87 25.96
N PRO A 483 15.28 -37.18 25.74
CA PRO A 483 16.67 -37.65 25.60
C PRO A 483 17.13 -38.19 24.22
N ALA A 484 18.44 -38.49 24.17
CA ALA A 484 19.14 -39.52 23.38
C ALA A 484 19.08 -39.53 21.84
N LYS A 485 20.25 -39.33 21.20
CA LYS A 485 20.48 -39.56 19.76
C LYS A 485 21.19 -40.90 19.48
N VAL A 486 20.52 -41.83 18.82
CA VAL A 486 21.16 -42.99 18.18
C VAL A 486 21.84 -42.57 16.86
N LYS A 487 23.02 -43.11 16.57
CA LYS A 487 23.80 -42.80 15.35
C LYS A 487 23.17 -43.41 14.08
N LYS A 488 22.43 -42.63 13.30
CA LYS A 488 22.01 -42.98 11.93
C LYS A 488 23.03 -42.58 10.86
N SER A 489 23.09 -43.34 9.77
CA SER A 489 24.17 -43.27 8.76
C SER A 489 23.99 -42.12 7.75
N LYS A 490 25.02 -41.87 6.93
CA LYS A 490 24.97 -40.84 5.85
C LYS A 490 23.96 -41.14 4.74
N GLU A 491 23.45 -42.36 4.65
CA GLU A 491 22.62 -42.82 3.54
C GLU A 491 21.12 -42.57 3.76
N GLU A 492 20.63 -42.76 4.98
CA GLU A 492 19.25 -42.41 5.35
C GLU A 492 19.00 -40.91 5.16
N LYS A 493 19.96 -40.05 5.54
CA LYS A 493 19.92 -38.59 5.32
C LYS A 493 19.90 -38.16 3.84
N LYS A 494 20.09 -39.07 2.88
CA LYS A 494 19.78 -38.81 1.46
C LYS A 494 18.32 -39.10 1.14
N LYS A 495 17.78 -40.26 1.55
CA LYS A 495 16.37 -40.65 1.27
C LYS A 495 15.36 -39.64 1.83
N ASP A 496 15.55 -39.25 3.09
CA ASP A 496 14.79 -38.20 3.81
C ASP A 496 14.72 -36.86 3.03
N LYS A 497 15.73 -36.61 2.18
CA LYS A 497 15.88 -35.38 1.39
C LYS A 497 15.41 -35.52 -0.07
N GLU A 498 15.05 -36.73 -0.50
CA GLU A 498 14.37 -37.01 -1.77
C GLU A 498 12.85 -37.18 -1.58
N GLU A 499 12.40 -37.80 -0.49
CA GLU A 499 10.96 -37.89 -0.16
C GLU A 499 10.36 -36.50 0.05
N ARG A 500 10.99 -35.66 0.89
CA ARG A 500 10.63 -34.23 1.05
C ARG A 500 10.74 -33.38 -0.23
N LYS A 501 11.31 -33.91 -1.32
CA LYS A 501 11.28 -33.31 -2.66
C LYS A 501 10.18 -33.87 -3.56
N LYS A 502 9.74 -35.11 -3.37
CA LYS A 502 8.54 -35.67 -4.01
C LYS A 502 7.29 -34.96 -3.49
N ASP A 503 7.08 -34.92 -2.16
CA ASP A 503 5.90 -34.30 -1.55
C ASP A 503 5.69 -32.85 -2.02
N LYS A 504 6.80 -32.09 -2.09
CA LYS A 504 6.81 -30.68 -2.49
C LYS A 504 6.69 -30.46 -4.00
N LYS A 505 6.77 -31.52 -4.80
CA LYS A 505 6.45 -31.54 -6.25
C LYS A 505 5.02 -32.04 -6.50
N GLU A 506 4.48 -32.87 -5.63
CA GLU A 506 3.14 -33.45 -5.72
C GLU A 506 2.06 -32.48 -5.21
N LYS A 507 2.29 -31.79 -4.07
CA LYS A 507 1.45 -30.64 -3.67
C LYS A 507 1.37 -29.58 -4.77
N LYS A 508 2.49 -29.32 -5.44
CA LYS A 508 2.58 -28.34 -6.54
C LYS A 508 2.07 -28.86 -7.90
N ARG A 509 1.42 -30.02 -7.92
CA ARG A 509 0.53 -30.47 -9.01
C ARG A 509 -0.93 -30.31 -8.62
N LYS A 510 -1.31 -30.70 -7.40
CA LYS A 510 -2.68 -30.53 -6.90
C LYS A 510 -3.12 -29.06 -6.87
N GLU A 511 -2.23 -28.14 -6.47
CA GLU A 511 -2.43 -26.68 -6.56
C GLU A 511 -2.60 -26.14 -8.01
N VAL A 512 -2.50 -26.99 -9.04
CA VAL A 512 -2.71 -26.63 -10.46
C VAL A 512 -3.93 -27.36 -11.03
N GLU A 513 -4.25 -28.56 -10.55
CA GLU A 513 -5.46 -29.30 -10.93
C GLU A 513 -6.73 -28.71 -10.26
N GLU A 514 -6.65 -28.15 -9.05
CA GLU A 514 -7.80 -27.54 -8.33
C GLU A 514 -8.28 -26.18 -8.88
N VAL A 515 -7.77 -25.71 -10.03
CA VAL A 515 -8.09 -24.37 -10.59
C VAL A 515 -8.87 -24.45 -11.92
N GLU A 516 -9.12 -25.65 -12.46
CA GLU A 516 -9.59 -25.83 -13.86
C GLU A 516 -10.94 -26.59 -13.98
N GLU A 517 -11.81 -26.56 -12.95
CA GLU A 517 -13.16 -27.19 -12.99
C GLU A 517 -14.31 -26.27 -12.49
N VAL A 518 -14.85 -25.41 -13.37
CA VAL A 518 -16.28 -25.01 -13.40
C VAL A 518 -16.69 -24.80 -14.87
N PRO A 519 -17.76 -25.43 -15.39
CA PRO A 519 -18.07 -25.46 -16.82
C PRO A 519 -19.02 -24.35 -17.31
N VAL A 520 -18.97 -24.03 -18.61
CA VAL A 520 -20.05 -23.38 -19.37
C VAL A 520 -20.19 -24.05 -20.74
N GLU A 521 -21.36 -24.60 -21.00
CA GLU A 521 -21.86 -25.12 -22.30
C GLU A 521 -22.46 -23.97 -23.13
N ILE A 522 -22.66 -23.99 -24.46
CA ILE A 522 -22.25 -24.83 -25.63
C ILE A 522 -22.46 -23.91 -26.86
N GLU A 523 -21.65 -24.01 -27.92
CA GLU A 523 -22.08 -24.05 -29.35
C GLU A 523 -20.88 -24.02 -30.33
N GLU A 524 -20.64 -25.17 -30.97
CA GLU A 524 -19.98 -25.36 -32.28
C GLU A 524 -21.00 -26.13 -33.13
N PRO A 525 -21.02 -26.09 -34.50
CA PRO A 525 -19.89 -26.46 -35.36
C PRO A 525 -19.93 -25.66 -36.73
N PRO A 526 -19.47 -26.12 -37.93
CA PRO A 526 -18.72 -27.33 -38.30
C PRO A 526 -17.56 -27.22 -39.36
N VAL A 527 -16.49 -28.00 -39.11
CA VAL A 527 -15.92 -29.04 -40.04
C VAL A 527 -14.78 -28.74 -41.08
N LYS A 528 -13.62 -29.42 -40.81
CA LYS A 528 -12.59 -29.99 -41.75
C LYS A 528 -11.70 -29.00 -42.54
N VAL A 529 -10.48 -29.33 -43.00
CA VAL A 529 -9.91 -30.61 -43.50
C VAL A 529 -8.48 -30.90 -42.99
N LYS A 530 -8.13 -32.19 -42.81
CA LYS A 530 -6.74 -32.68 -42.57
C LYS A 530 -5.98 -32.91 -43.89
N LYS A 531 -4.68 -32.57 -43.95
CA LYS A 531 -3.68 -33.30 -44.76
C LYS A 531 -2.27 -33.14 -44.18
N SER A 532 -1.30 -33.89 -44.71
CA SER A 532 -0.02 -34.17 -44.05
C SER A 532 1.17 -34.16 -45.02
N LYS A 533 2.38 -34.15 -44.41
CA LYS A 533 3.73 -34.48 -44.91
C LYS A 533 4.71 -33.34 -45.30
N ASP A 534 5.95 -33.62 -44.87
CA ASP A 534 7.25 -33.43 -45.53
C ASP A 534 8.05 -32.10 -45.45
N LYS A 535 9.17 -32.21 -44.69
CA LYS A 535 10.58 -31.87 -45.02
C LYS A 535 11.34 -30.73 -44.30
N ASP A 536 12.41 -31.20 -43.64
CA ASP A 536 13.79 -30.69 -43.50
C ASP A 536 14.13 -29.38 -42.73
N PRO A 537 15.04 -29.45 -41.71
CA PRO A 537 15.49 -28.28 -40.94
C PRO A 537 16.95 -27.85 -41.21
N GLU A 538 17.18 -26.82 -42.04
CA GLU A 538 18.53 -26.33 -42.37
C GLU A 538 18.88 -24.95 -41.78
N ALA A 539 19.16 -24.85 -40.46
CA ALA A 539 19.56 -23.58 -39.85
C ALA A 539 20.37 -23.66 -38.53
N LYS A 540 21.37 -24.56 -38.38
CA LYS A 540 22.14 -24.63 -37.10
C LYS A 540 23.60 -25.14 -37.13
N LEU A 541 24.37 -24.88 -38.20
CA LEU A 541 25.76 -25.39 -38.32
C LEU A 541 26.85 -24.36 -38.73
N LYS A 542 26.75 -23.11 -38.28
CA LYS A 542 27.82 -22.08 -38.44
C LYS A 542 28.22 -21.38 -37.13
N LYS A 543 28.93 -22.10 -36.23
CA LYS A 543 29.89 -21.53 -35.22
C LYS A 543 30.60 -22.59 -34.33
N LYS A 544 31.29 -23.58 -34.92
CA LYS A 544 32.26 -24.45 -34.17
C LYS A 544 33.20 -25.29 -35.06
N LYS A 545 34.04 -24.64 -35.88
CA LYS A 545 35.22 -25.26 -36.53
C LYS A 545 36.20 -24.17 -36.99
N SER A 546 37.15 -23.80 -36.13
CA SER A 546 38.16 -22.77 -36.40
C SER A 546 39.41 -22.96 -35.52
N LYS A 547 39.96 -24.19 -35.52
CA LYS A 547 41.22 -24.54 -34.83
C LYS A 547 41.75 -25.92 -35.25
N SER A 548 42.37 -26.00 -36.43
CA SER A 548 43.29 -27.11 -36.81
C SER A 548 43.89 -26.88 -38.21
N LYS A 549 45.21 -27.11 -38.34
CA LYS A 549 45.98 -27.27 -39.59
C LYS A 549 46.04 -26.06 -40.56
N LEU A 550 47.04 -25.22 -40.33
CA LEU A 550 48.03 -24.89 -41.37
C LEU A 550 48.89 -26.14 -41.68
N VAL A 551 49.48 -26.18 -42.88
CA VAL A 551 50.70 -26.92 -43.34
C VAL A 551 50.48 -27.41 -44.79
N GLU A 552 51.31 -26.89 -45.71
CA GLU A 552 51.82 -27.47 -46.99
C GLU A 552 50.82 -28.04 -48.03
N ALA A 553 51.10 -28.03 -49.35
CA ALA A 553 52.07 -27.28 -50.18
C ALA A 553 51.64 -27.39 -51.67
N GLU A 554 52.31 -26.62 -52.54
CA GLU A 554 52.13 -26.51 -54.01
C GLU A 554 50.81 -25.88 -54.51
#